data_AF-A0A965QXS1-F1
#
_entry.id   AF-A0A965QXS1-F1
#
_cell.length_a   1.000
_cell.length_b   1.000
_cell.length_c   1.000
_cell.angle_alpha   90.00
_cell.angle_beta   90.00
_cell.angle_gamma   90.00
#
_symmetry.space_group_name_H-M   'P 1'
#
loop_
_entity.id
_entity.type
_entity.pdbx_description
1 polymer ?
#
loop_
_entity_poly.entity_id
_entity_poly.type
_entity_poly.pdbx_seq_one_letter_code
_entity_poly.pdbx_strand_id
1 'polypeptide(L)'
;MNPLGVHALVWAGDLSPESTRLVMAQTRRAGFDVIELSLHGPTVMDLALTRDLAQEHGLELSCSRGLTLDADISSEDPACV
;
A
#
# COMPACT_ATOMS: atom_id res chain seq x y z
N MET A 1 -11.62 19.87 5.06
CA MET A 1 -11.49 19.45 3.65
C MET A 1 -11.18 17.97 3.65
N ASN A 2 -11.65 17.19 2.68
CA ASN A 2 -11.39 15.74 2.67
C ASN A 2 -9.96 15.49 2.16
N PRO A 3 -9.25 14.47 2.70
CA PRO A 3 -7.90 14.16 2.26
C PRO A 3 -7.92 13.58 0.83
N LEU A 4 -6.93 13.95 0.02
CA LEU A 4 -6.77 13.45 -1.35
C LEU A 4 -5.73 12.34 -1.38
N GLY A 5 -6.14 11.17 -1.90
CA GLY A 5 -5.29 9.97 -1.97
C GLY A 5 -4.77 9.66 -3.37
N VAL A 6 -3.68 8.90 -3.41
CA VAL A 6 -3.11 8.30 -4.64
C VAL A 6 -2.71 6.85 -4.39
N HIS A 7 -2.80 6.01 -5.43
CA HIS A 7 -2.38 4.61 -5.36
C HIS A 7 -0.87 4.46 -5.60
N ALA A 8 -0.18 3.64 -4.80
CA ALA A 8 1.28 3.48 -4.86
C ALA A 8 1.83 3.03 -6.21
N LEU A 9 1.06 2.25 -6.99
CA LEU A 9 1.43 1.79 -8.34
C LEU A 9 1.63 2.94 -9.35
N VAL A 10 1.23 4.18 -9.05
CA VAL A 10 1.60 5.35 -9.86
C VAL A 10 3.12 5.58 -9.83
N TRP A 11 3.80 5.21 -8.73
CA TRP A 11 5.21 5.48 -8.51
C TRP A 11 6.10 4.23 -8.66
N ALA A 12 5.67 3.08 -8.14
CA ALA A 12 6.47 1.86 -8.16
C ALA A 12 5.60 0.60 -8.18
N GLY A 13 6.09 -0.47 -8.81
CA GLY A 13 5.41 -1.77 -8.94
C GLY A 13 5.52 -2.69 -7.73
N ASP A 14 6.33 -2.32 -6.72
CA ASP A 14 6.57 -3.09 -5.51
C ASP A 14 6.71 -2.17 -4.28
N LEU A 15 6.85 -2.78 -3.10
CA LEU A 15 7.13 -2.11 -1.82
C LEU A 15 8.44 -2.59 -1.20
N SER A 16 9.48 -2.78 -2.05
CA SER A 16 10.84 -2.91 -1.56
C SER A 16 11.27 -1.66 -0.77
N PRO A 17 12.32 -1.70 0.06
CA PRO A 17 12.77 -0.53 0.81
C PRO A 17 13.07 0.70 -0.06
N GLU A 18 13.62 0.49 -1.25
CA GLU A 18 13.90 1.57 -2.21
C GLU A 18 12.62 2.15 -2.80
N SER A 19 11.74 1.29 -3.32
CA SER A 19 10.44 1.71 -3.86
C SER A 19 9.57 2.39 -2.82
N THR A 20 9.59 1.93 -1.57
CA THR A 20 8.81 2.53 -0.48
C THR A 20 9.26 3.97 -0.21
N ARG A 21 10.57 4.23 -0.21
CA ARG A 21 11.10 5.61 -0.08
C ARG A 21 10.67 6.48 -1.26
N LEU A 22 10.75 5.95 -2.49
CA LEU A 22 10.31 6.66 -3.68
C LEU A 22 8.82 6.99 -3.62
N VAL A 23 7.97 6.00 -3.32
CA VAL A 23 6.51 6.13 -3.21
C VAL A 23 6.13 7.23 -2.21
N MET A 24 6.69 7.20 -1.00
CA MET A 24 6.37 8.17 0.06
C MET A 24 6.81 9.58 -0.32
N ALA A 25 8.06 9.73 -0.79
CA ALA A 25 8.60 11.01 -1.19
C ALA A 25 7.84 11.63 -2.37
N GLN A 26 7.52 10.84 -3.40
CA GLN A 26 6.77 11.33 -4.57
C GLN A 26 5.33 11.69 -4.23
N THR A 27 4.66 10.91 -3.38
CA THR A 27 3.29 11.18 -2.94
C THR A 27 3.20 12.54 -2.26
N ARG A 28 4.07 12.79 -1.28
CA ARG A 28 4.09 14.07 -0.56
C ARG A 28 4.50 15.23 -1.47
N ARG A 29 5.46 15.02 -2.37
CA ARG A 29 5.92 16.03 -3.34
C ARG A 29 4.82 16.41 -4.33
N ALA A 30 3.97 15.46 -4.72
CA ALA A 30 2.82 15.68 -5.60
C ALA A 30 1.65 16.38 -4.89
N GLY A 31 1.65 16.46 -3.55
CA GLY A 31 0.66 17.19 -2.76
C GLY A 31 -0.54 16.36 -2.32
N PHE A 32 -0.44 15.04 -2.31
CA PHE A 32 -1.46 14.16 -1.74
C PHE A 32 -1.30 14.03 -0.22
N ASP A 33 -2.41 13.71 0.44
CA ASP A 33 -2.51 13.52 1.89
C ASP A 33 -2.46 12.04 2.28
N VAL A 34 -2.93 11.16 1.39
CA VAL A 34 -3.02 9.70 1.64
C VAL A 34 -2.25 8.92 0.58
N ILE A 35 -1.51 7.90 1.00
CA ILE A 35 -0.98 6.87 0.11
C ILE A 35 -1.72 5.55 0.32
N GLU A 36 -2.24 5.00 -0.78
CA GLU A 36 -2.85 3.67 -0.78
C GLU A 36 -1.83 2.60 -1.19
N LEU A 37 -1.58 1.65 -0.29
CA LEU A 37 -0.61 0.55 -0.44
C LEU A 37 -1.34 -0.74 -0.82
N SER A 38 -0.92 -1.38 -1.92
CA SER A 38 -1.54 -2.64 -2.37
C SER A 38 -0.88 -3.86 -1.74
N LEU A 39 -1.67 -4.70 -1.07
CA LEU A 39 -1.18 -5.83 -0.27
C LEU A 39 -1.27 -7.17 -1.02
N HIS A 40 -0.33 -7.43 -1.92
CA HIS A 40 -0.38 -8.61 -2.81
C HIS A 40 0.07 -9.96 -2.19
N GLY A 41 0.41 -10.03 -0.91
CA GLY A 41 0.89 -11.27 -0.28
C GLY A 41 1.00 -11.21 1.24
N PRO A 42 1.45 -12.29 1.91
CA PRO A 42 1.64 -12.31 3.36
C PRO A 42 2.82 -11.44 3.83
N THR A 43 3.83 -11.26 2.97
CA THR A 43 4.95 -10.36 3.19
C THR A 43 5.05 -9.43 2.00
N VAL A 44 4.64 -8.18 2.21
CA VAL A 44 4.51 -7.18 1.13
C VAL A 44 5.57 -6.08 1.25
N MET A 45 5.88 -5.66 2.48
CA MET A 45 6.71 -4.49 2.74
C MET A 45 7.39 -4.59 4.11
N ASP A 46 8.40 -3.75 4.32
CA ASP A 46 8.98 -3.48 5.64
C ASP A 46 8.05 -2.52 6.42
N LEU A 47 7.30 -3.05 7.38
CA LEU A 47 6.32 -2.30 8.16
C LEU A 47 6.93 -1.18 9.02
N ALA A 48 8.16 -1.37 9.51
CA ALA A 48 8.83 -0.38 10.33
C ALA A 48 9.23 0.81 9.45
N LEU A 49 9.90 0.51 8.33
CA LEU A 49 10.26 1.52 7.34
C LEU A 49 9.05 2.28 6.80
N THR A 50 7.98 1.58 6.42
CA THR A 50 6.75 2.21 5.91
C THR A 50 6.15 3.16 6.94
N ARG A 51 6.10 2.77 8.21
CA ARG A 51 5.59 3.61 9.29
C ARG A 51 6.43 4.87 9.47
N ASP A 52 7.74 4.71 9.56
CA ASP A 52 8.67 5.81 9.80
C ASP A 52 8.60 6.83 8.66
N LEU A 53 8.56 6.37 7.40
CA LEU A 53 8.44 7.24 6.23
C LEU A 53 7.07 7.93 6.14
N ALA A 54 5.97 7.24 6.48
CA ALA A 54 4.66 7.86 6.50
C ALA A 54 4.60 9.01 7.51
N GLN A 55 5.21 8.83 8.70
CA GLN A 55 5.35 9.87 9.71
C GLN A 55 6.27 11.01 9.25
N GLU A 56 7.43 10.69 8.67
CA GLU A 56 8.40 11.66 8.14
C GLU A 56 7.76 12.57 7.09
N HIS A 57 6.96 12.01 6.18
CA HIS A 57 6.30 12.75 5.11
C HIS A 57 4.93 13.33 5.49
N GLY A 58 4.41 13.00 6.68
CA GLY A 58 3.08 13.44 7.13
C GLY A 58 1.94 12.89 6.28
N LEU A 59 2.04 11.62 5.84
CA LEU A 59 1.05 10.94 5.01
C LEU A 59 0.16 10.02 5.85
N GLU A 60 -1.14 10.05 5.58
CA GLU A 60 -2.05 9.01 6.02
C GLU A 60 -1.90 7.76 5.13
N LEU A 61 -2.22 6.59 5.71
CA LEU A 61 -2.12 5.30 5.01
C LEU A 61 -3.50 4.70 4.77
N SER A 62 -3.71 4.21 3.56
CA SER A 62 -4.79 3.29 3.22
C SER A 62 -4.20 2.01 2.62
N CYS A 63 -4.96 0.91 2.67
CA CYS A 63 -4.55 -0.35 2.07
C CYS A 63 -5.67 -0.94 1.24
N SER A 64 -5.32 -1.57 0.13
CA SER A 64 -6.22 -2.37 -0.69
C SER A 64 -5.63 -3.74 -0.99
N ARG A 65 -6.50 -4.69 -1.32
CA ARG A 65 -6.11 -6.05 -1.71
C ARG A 65 -7.16 -6.67 -2.61
N GLY A 66 -6.72 -7.25 -3.73
CA GLY A 66 -7.47 -8.27 -4.44
C GLY A 66 -7.15 -9.65 -3.86
N LEU A 67 -8.16 -10.44 -3.56
CA LEU A 67 -7.98 -11.82 -3.12
C LEU A 67 -7.54 -12.70 -4.30
N THR A 68 -6.70 -13.69 -4.02
CA THR A 68 -6.28 -14.71 -4.97
C THR A 68 -7.33 -15.83 -5.03
N LEU A 69 -7.26 -16.71 -6.03
CA LEU A 69 -8.14 -17.88 -6.11
C LEU A 69 -8.01 -18.80 -4.88
N ASP A 70 -6.80 -18.93 -4.32
CA ASP A 70 -6.55 -19.70 -3.09
C ASP A 70 -7.04 -18.99 -1.81
N ALA A 71 -7.66 -17.82 -1.93
CA ALA A 71 -8.20 -17.02 -0.82
C ALA A 71 -9.58 -16.42 -1.20
N ASP A 72 -10.31 -17.10 -2.08
CA ASP A 72 -11.61 -16.65 -2.58
C ASP A 72 -12.73 -17.01 -1.59
N ILE A 73 -13.15 -16.01 -0.81
CA ILE A 73 -14.25 -16.13 0.15
C ILE A 73 -15.63 -16.41 -0.49
N SER A 74 -15.73 -16.34 -1.82
CA SER A 74 -16.93 -16.70 -2.57
C SER A 74 -16.90 -18.14 -3.12
N SER A 75 -15.79 -18.86 -2.91
CA SER A 75 -15.63 -20.27 -3.30
C SER A 75 -16.55 -21.21 -2.51
N GLU A 76 -16.94 -22.31 -3.14
CA GLU A 76 -17.63 -23.42 -2.46
C GLU A 76 -16.66 -24.35 -1.70
N ASP A 77 -15.35 -24.25 -1.96
CA ASP A 77 -14.31 -25.02 -1.28
C ASP A 77 -13.91 -24.34 0.05
N PRO A 78 -14.19 -24.95 1.22
CA PRO A 78 -13.83 -24.37 2.52
C PRO A 78 -12.33 -24.20 2.74
N ALA A 79 -11.47 -24.88 1.97
CA ALA A 79 -10.03 -24.72 2.08
C ALA A 79 -9.53 -23.40 1.46
N CYS A 80 -10.33 -22.74 0.61
CA CYS A 80 -10.00 -21.48 -0.07
C CYS A 80 -10.62 -20.24 0.59
N VAL A 81 -11.39 -20.41 1.68
CA VAL A 81 -12.13 -19.35 2.40
C VAL A 81 -11.39 -18.87 3.65
#